data_AF-A0A6N9AKA3-F1
#
_entry.id   AF-A0A6N9AKA3-F1
#
_cell.length_a   1.000
_cell.length_b   1.000
_cell.length_c   1.000
_cell.angle_alpha   90.00
_cell.angle_beta   90.00
_cell.angle_gamma   90.00
#
_symmetry.space_group_name_H-M   'P 1'
#
loop_
_entity.id
_entity.type
_entity.pdbx_description
1 polymer ?
#
loop_
_entity_poly.entity_id
_entity_poly.type
_entity_poly.pdbx_seq_one_letter_code
_entity_poly.pdbx_strand_id
1 'polypeptide(L)'
;MAENGRQLAALCRANGINHLIYMGFAINWCLLMSPGGMLDMRRYGVICSAIRQAVTAVENRETAATEAAKELALWRVALAFGFVFELQDVMEMLNRDRPPAKGPSAG
;
A
#
# COMPACT_ATOMS: atom_id res chain seq x y z
N MET A 1 5.21 -8.66 -15.76
CA MET A 1 4.49 -8.32 -14.50
C MET A 1 4.29 -9.61 -13.71
N ALA A 2 4.22 -9.58 -12.38
CA ALA A 2 3.91 -10.78 -11.60
C ALA A 2 2.42 -11.11 -11.71
N GLU A 3 2.10 -12.39 -11.89
CA GLU A 3 0.74 -12.90 -12.08
C GLU A 3 0.12 -13.42 -10.77
N ASN A 4 0.94 -13.66 -9.74
CA ASN A 4 0.50 -14.16 -8.43
C ASN A 4 1.47 -13.73 -7.31
N GLY A 5 1.08 -13.96 -6.05
CA GLY A 5 1.87 -13.56 -4.90
C GLY A 5 3.22 -14.23 -4.77
N ARG A 6 3.39 -15.49 -5.24
CA ARG A 6 4.70 -16.15 -5.24
C ARG A 6 5.68 -15.42 -6.15
N GLN A 7 5.25 -15.09 -7.38
CA GLN A 7 6.07 -14.33 -8.33
C GLN A 7 6.35 -12.92 -7.80
N LEU A 8 5.36 -12.26 -7.20
CA LEU A 8 5.56 -10.95 -6.57
C LEU A 8 6.58 -11.01 -5.42
N ALA A 9 6.49 -12.01 -4.54
CA ALA A 9 7.44 -12.21 -3.45
C ALA A 9 8.86 -12.51 -3.95
N ALA A 10 8.99 -13.25 -5.05
CA ALA A 10 10.28 -13.47 -5.69
C ALA A 10 10.88 -12.18 -6.23
N LEU A 11 10.08 -11.33 -6.89
CA LEU A 11 10.51 -10.01 -7.34
C LEU A 11 10.92 -9.12 -6.16
N CYS A 12 10.15 -9.11 -5.07
CA CYS A 12 10.49 -8.35 -3.87
C CYS A 12 11.87 -8.75 -3.34
N ARG A 13 12.10 -10.05 -3.14
CA ARG A 13 13.41 -10.58 -2.68
C ARG A 13 14.55 -10.23 -3.62
N ALA A 14 14.35 -10.39 -4.93
CA ALA A 14 15.38 -10.10 -5.93
C ALA A 14 15.81 -8.62 -5.94
N ASN A 15 14.91 -7.72 -5.54
CA ASN A 15 15.17 -6.27 -5.50
C ASN A 15 15.44 -5.74 -4.08
N GLY A 16 15.58 -6.62 -3.07
CA GLY A 16 15.77 -6.20 -1.68
C GLY A 16 14.58 -5.46 -1.06
N ILE A 17 13.38 -5.60 -1.63
CA ILE A 17 12.14 -4.98 -1.15
C ILE A 17 11.53 -5.89 -0.07
N ASN A 18 11.33 -5.35 1.12
CA ASN A 18 10.69 -6.04 2.25
C ASN A 18 9.38 -5.37 2.71
N HIS A 19 9.02 -4.23 2.10
CA HIS A 19 7.88 -3.41 2.49
C HIS A 19 7.11 -2.96 1.25
N LEU A 20 5.84 -3.30 1.18
CA LEU A 20 4.92 -2.86 0.14
C LEU A 20 3.90 -1.88 0.72
N ILE A 21 3.63 -0.81 -0.02
CA ILE A 21 2.58 0.16 0.29
C ILE A 21 1.45 -0.02 -0.72
N TYR A 22 0.29 -0.48 -0.24
CA TYR A 22 -0.89 -0.71 -1.06
C TYR A 22 -1.73 0.56 -1.19
N MET A 23 -2.24 0.78 -2.38
CA MET A 23 -3.13 1.89 -2.76
C MET A 23 -4.18 1.40 -3.76
N GLY A 24 -5.31 2.09 -3.86
CA GLY A 24 -6.44 1.76 -4.73
C GLY A 24 -7.64 1.13 -4.00
N PHE A 25 -8.38 0.28 -4.71
CA PHE A 25 -9.64 -0.31 -4.24
C PHE A 25 -9.59 -1.85 -4.31
N ALA A 26 -10.06 -2.61 -3.31
CA ALA A 26 -10.58 -2.19 -2.00
C ALA A 26 -9.70 -2.70 -0.85
N ILE A 27 -9.42 -1.85 0.14
CA ILE A 27 -8.55 -2.19 1.29
C ILE A 27 -9.10 -3.34 2.14
N ASN A 28 -10.42 -3.53 2.18
CA ASN A 28 -11.07 -4.64 2.88
C ASN A 28 -11.29 -5.89 1.99
N TRP A 29 -10.99 -5.82 0.69
CA TRP A 29 -11.15 -6.92 -0.26
C TRP A 29 -9.88 -7.17 -1.08
N CYS A 30 -9.81 -6.68 -2.32
CA CYS A 30 -8.76 -7.07 -3.27
C CYS A 30 -7.36 -6.82 -2.73
N LEU A 31 -7.12 -5.67 -2.10
CA LEU A 31 -5.81 -5.36 -1.53
C LEU A 31 -5.47 -6.28 -0.35
N LEU A 32 -6.48 -6.78 0.38
CA LEU A 32 -6.30 -7.65 1.52
C LEU A 32 -6.15 -9.14 1.12
N MET A 33 -7.00 -9.65 0.24
CA MET A 33 -7.24 -11.09 0.05
C MET A 33 -6.89 -11.64 -1.33
N SER A 34 -6.73 -10.81 -2.36
CA SER A 34 -6.35 -11.30 -3.70
C SER A 34 -4.95 -11.92 -3.68
N PRO A 35 -4.58 -12.74 -4.69
CA PRO A 35 -3.18 -13.15 -4.88
C PRO A 35 -2.27 -11.92 -4.95
N GLY A 36 -1.21 -11.90 -4.13
CA GLY A 36 -0.34 -10.73 -3.96
C GLY A 36 -0.90 -9.61 -3.07
N GLY A 37 -2.09 -9.79 -2.48
CA GLY A 37 -2.64 -8.93 -1.43
C GLY A 37 -1.96 -9.14 -0.07
N MET A 38 -2.35 -8.35 0.93
CA MET A 38 -1.66 -8.31 2.22
C MET A 38 -1.65 -9.66 2.96
N LEU A 39 -2.75 -10.43 2.92
CA LEU A 39 -2.80 -11.77 3.53
C LEU A 39 -1.84 -12.77 2.90
N ASP A 40 -1.59 -12.62 1.60
CA ASP A 40 -0.67 -13.47 0.85
C ASP A 40 0.78 -13.02 1.11
N MET A 41 1.06 -11.72 0.93
CA MET A 41 2.39 -11.15 1.06
C MET A 41 2.96 -11.22 2.48
N ARG A 42 2.10 -11.13 3.51
CA ARG A 42 2.51 -11.35 4.91
C ARG A 42 3.12 -12.75 5.11
N ARG A 43 2.65 -13.78 4.40
CA ARG A 43 3.18 -15.16 4.51
C ARG A 43 4.61 -15.26 4.00
N TYR A 44 5.02 -14.33 3.13
CA TYR A 44 6.38 -14.23 2.62
C TYR A 44 7.27 -13.26 3.44
N GLY A 45 6.79 -12.77 4.59
CA GLY A 45 7.54 -11.87 5.47
C GLY A 45 7.60 -10.41 4.98
N VAL A 46 6.74 -10.03 4.03
CA VAL A 46 6.68 -8.65 3.54
C VAL A 46 5.76 -7.81 4.43
N ILE A 47 6.24 -6.67 4.90
CA ILE A 47 5.43 -5.68 5.61
C ILE A 47 4.45 -5.07 4.62
N CYS A 48 3.17 -4.97 4.99
CA CYS A 48 2.15 -4.43 4.12
C CYS A 48 1.49 -3.20 4.77
N SER A 49 1.78 -2.03 4.21
CA SER A 49 1.23 -0.74 4.63
C SER A 49 0.18 -0.22 3.65
N ALA A 50 -0.51 0.84 4.05
CA ALA A 50 -1.41 1.61 3.18
C ALA A 50 -1.24 3.11 3.40
N ILE A 51 -1.69 3.91 2.44
CA ILE A 51 -1.85 5.37 2.58
C ILE A 51 -3.35 5.64 2.72
N ARG A 52 -3.78 6.21 3.85
CA ARG A 52 -5.20 6.40 4.20
C ARG A 52 -6.01 7.05 3.09
N GLN A 53 -5.48 8.11 2.51
CA GLN A 53 -6.14 8.91 1.46
C GLN A 53 -6.10 8.24 0.09
N ALA A 54 -5.20 7.26 -0.12
CA ALA A 54 -5.02 6.59 -1.40
C ALA A 54 -5.71 5.23 -1.47
N VAL A 55 -6.60 4.92 -0.52
CA VAL A 55 -7.38 3.68 -0.50
C VAL A 55 -8.86 3.95 -0.28
N THR A 56 -9.66 3.07 -0.85
CA THR A 56 -11.10 3.01 -0.61
C THR A 56 -11.49 1.60 -0.17
N ALA A 57 -12.64 1.46 0.48
CA ALA A 57 -13.21 0.18 0.86
C ALA A 57 -14.51 -0.09 0.10
N VAL A 58 -14.90 -1.36 0.02
CA VAL A 58 -16.29 -1.70 -0.30
C VAL A 58 -17.11 -1.39 0.95
N GLU A 59 -18.02 -0.44 0.81
CA GLU A 59 -18.96 -0.03 1.86
C GLU A 59 -20.33 -0.69 1.65
N ASN A 60 -21.06 -0.93 2.74
CA ASN A 60 -22.48 -1.30 2.66
C ASN A 60 -23.37 -0.07 2.93
N ARG A 61 -24.68 -0.26 3.02
CA ARG A 61 -25.64 0.84 3.26
C ARG A 61 -25.34 1.57 4.56
N GLU A 62 -24.98 0.84 5.60
CA GLU A 62 -24.77 1.34 6.95
C GLU A 62 -23.43 2.08 7.09
N THR A 63 -22.40 1.68 6.33
CA THR A 63 -21.04 2.20 6.50
C THR A 63 -20.67 3.27 5.47
N ALA A 64 -21.36 3.33 4.32
CA ALA A 64 -21.01 4.22 3.21
C ALA A 64 -21.00 5.70 3.58
N ALA A 65 -21.94 6.14 4.42
CA ALA A 65 -22.05 7.56 4.80
C ALA A 65 -20.87 8.06 5.64
N THR A 66 -20.15 7.16 6.31
CA THR A 66 -19.06 7.51 7.24
C THR A 66 -17.75 6.79 6.92
N GLU A 67 -17.67 6.09 5.79
CA GLU A 67 -16.54 5.23 5.40
C GLU A 67 -16.13 4.23 6.51
N ALA A 68 -17.08 3.73 7.29
CA ALA A 68 -16.74 2.95 8.49
C ALA A 68 -16.05 1.61 8.15
N ALA A 69 -16.31 1.01 6.98
CA ALA A 69 -15.59 -0.20 6.57
C ALA A 69 -14.14 0.10 6.21
N LYS A 70 -13.86 1.25 5.57
CA LYS A 70 -12.49 1.74 5.36
C LYS A 70 -11.77 1.97 6.67
N GLU A 71 -12.38 2.62 7.65
CA GLU A 71 -11.74 2.87 8.95
C GLU A 71 -11.41 1.55 9.69
N LEU A 72 -12.34 0.58 9.69
CA LEU A 72 -12.08 -0.74 10.27
C LEU A 72 -10.96 -1.48 9.53
N ALA A 73 -10.90 -1.36 8.20
CA ALA A 73 -9.85 -1.98 7.40
C ALA A 73 -8.48 -1.34 7.65
N LEU A 74 -8.40 -0.01 7.77
CA LEU A 74 -7.17 0.70 8.13
C LEU A 74 -6.68 0.31 9.52
N TRP A 75 -7.58 0.20 10.50
CA TRP A 75 -7.26 -0.34 11.82
C TRP A 75 -6.70 -1.77 11.73
N ARG A 76 -7.32 -2.63 10.91
CA ARG A 76 -6.81 -3.99 10.68
C ARG A 76 -5.41 -3.99 10.06
N VAL A 77 -5.12 -3.10 9.11
CA VAL A 77 -3.79 -2.93 8.53
C VAL A 77 -2.77 -2.58 9.61
N ALA A 78 -3.08 -1.57 10.44
CA ALA A 78 -2.21 -1.11 11.52
C ALA A 78 -1.89 -2.20 12.55
N LEU A 79 -2.83 -3.10 12.85
CA LEU A 79 -2.64 -4.15 13.84
C LEU A 79 -1.95 -5.41 13.32
N ALA A 80 -2.20 -5.80 12.07
CA ALA A 80 -1.86 -7.14 11.61
C ALA A 80 -0.84 -7.18 10.45
N PHE A 81 -0.57 -6.06 9.78
CA PHE A 81 0.13 -6.06 8.50
C PHE A 81 1.29 -5.05 8.41
N GLY A 82 1.09 -3.83 8.88
CA GLY A 82 2.08 -2.77 8.74
C GLY A 82 1.54 -1.43 9.23
N PHE A 83 1.97 -0.35 8.57
CA PHE A 83 1.61 1.02 8.95
C PHE A 83 0.51 1.60 8.07
N VAL A 84 -0.27 2.53 8.63
CA VAL A 84 -1.15 3.41 7.88
C VAL A 84 -0.50 4.79 7.86
N PHE A 85 -0.15 5.27 6.67
CA PHE A 85 0.48 6.57 6.47
C PHE A 85 -0.55 7.63 6.06
N GLU A 86 -0.28 8.87 6.42
CA GLU A 86 -0.93 10.03 5.84
C GLU A 86 -0.22 10.40 4.53
N LEU A 87 -1.00 10.78 3.50
CA LEU A 87 -0.47 11.11 2.18
C LEU A 87 0.55 12.25 2.24
N GLN A 88 0.31 13.25 3.08
CA GLN A 88 1.19 14.40 3.24
C GLN A 88 2.59 13.96 3.70
N ASP A 89 2.68 13.08 4.70
CA ASP A 89 3.95 12.58 5.22
C ASP A 89 4.75 11.85 4.13
N VAL A 90 4.06 11.05 3.31
CA VAL A 90 4.67 10.33 2.19
C VAL A 90 5.17 11.31 1.12
N MET A 91 4.39 12.33 0.78
CA MET A 91 4.77 13.34 -0.21
C MET A 91 5.96 14.18 0.25
N GLU A 92 5.98 14.58 1.53
CA GLU A 92 7.09 15.31 2.12
C GLU A 92 8.37 14.50 2.12
N MET A 93 8.29 13.23 2.52
CA MET A 93 9.39 12.29 2.44
C MET A 93 9.92 12.24 1.00
N LEU A 94 9.08 11.91 0.02
CA LEU A 94 9.51 11.75 -1.38
C LEU A 94 10.12 13.02 -1.98
N ASN A 95 9.70 14.19 -1.51
CA ASN A 95 10.28 15.46 -1.95
C ASN A 95 11.64 15.76 -1.31
N ARG A 96 11.90 15.31 -0.07
CA ARG A 96 13.21 15.45 0.60
C ARG A 96 14.31 14.64 -0.10
N ASP A 97 13.96 13.46 -0.60
CA ASP A 97 14.91 12.55 -1.25
C ASP A 97 15.00 12.77 -2.77
N ARG A 98 14.28 13.75 -3.32
CA ARG A 98 14.36 14.07 -4.74
C ARG A 98 15.74 14.69 -5.02
N PRO A 99 16.55 14.10 -5.92
CA PRO A 99 17.78 14.75 -6.36
C PRO A 99 17.45 16.10 -7.01
N PRO A 100 18.32 17.12 -6.90
CA PRO A 100 18.09 18.40 -7.54
C PRO A 100 17.82 18.19 -9.03
N ALA A 101 16.81 18.88 -9.56
CA ALA A 101 16.45 18.79 -10.96
C ALA A 101 17.71 19.03 -11.81
N LYS A 102 17.99 18.13 -12.77
CA LYS A 102 19.06 18.38 -13.73
C LYS A 102 18.73 19.69 -14.44
N GLY A 103 19.58 20.70 -14.24
CA GLY A 103 19.48 21.97 -14.95
C GLY A 103 19.49 21.75 -16.47
N PRO A 104 19.02 22.72 -17.26
CA PRO A 104 19.02 22.60 -18.71
C PRO A 104 20.44 22.25 -19.18
N SER A 105 20.55 21.21 -20.00
CA SER A 105 21.81 20.88 -20.66
C SER A 105 22.22 22.11 -21.47
N ALA A 106 23.36 22.71 -21.12
CA ALA A 106 23.99 23.74 -21.94
C ALA A 106 24.31 23.09 -23.31
N GLY A 107 23.51 23.45 -24.31
CA GLY A 107 23.77 23.20 -25.71
C GLY A 107 24.41 24.43 -26.36
#